data_AF-A0A2E3XW79-F1
#
_entry.id   AF-A0A2E3XW79-F1
#
_cell.length_a   1.000
_cell.length_b   1.000
_cell.length_c   1.000
_cell.angle_alpha   90.00
_cell.angle_beta   90.00
_cell.angle_gamma   90.00
#
_symmetry.space_group_name_H-M   'P 1'
#
loop_
_entity.id
_entity.type
_entity.pdbx_description
1 polymer ?
#
loop_
_entity_poly.entity_id
_entity_poly.type
_entity_poly.pdbx_seq_one_letter_code
_entity_poly.pdbx_strand_id
1 'polypeptide(L)'
;MSKKILVLVAHSDDEALGCGGTIAKHIRSGDHVKLIFMTNGVGSRENSSSLEIEERNSSLKKSCEILGVKDYVQLNFEDNKMDMYPLLDIIKEVSSVLKGYDPELIYTHHSSDLNVDHRITHDVCFTIFRPQPFCSVVEIRTFEVPSSTHWNTGSSFTPNLFVDIKEVKELKMKSLKCYDEEIREFPHARSYRGIESLIVFRGSTVGLEAAEAFCIERKIER
;
A
#
# COMPACT_ATOMS: atom_id res chain seq x y z
N MET A 1 15.00 14.61 11.80
CA MET A 1 15.51 14.41 10.44
C MET A 1 14.38 13.85 9.60
N SER A 2 14.24 14.27 8.34
CA SER A 2 13.27 13.72 7.40
C SER A 2 13.68 12.28 7.05
N LYS A 3 12.73 11.35 7.08
CA LYS A 3 12.94 9.94 6.73
C LYS A 3 12.62 9.68 5.27
N LYS A 4 13.29 8.70 4.66
CA LYS A 4 12.90 8.14 3.35
C LYS A 4 11.97 6.95 3.55
N ILE A 5 10.74 7.06 3.04
CA ILE A 5 9.68 6.08 3.18
C ILE A 5 9.35 5.47 1.83
N LEU A 6 9.46 4.14 1.70
CA LEU A 6 8.94 3.42 0.55
C LEU A 6 7.56 2.86 0.88
N VAL A 7 6.61 3.04 -0.02
CA VAL A 7 5.32 2.34 0.01
C VAL A 7 5.23 1.54 -1.28
N LEU A 8 5.25 0.21 -1.15
CA LEU A 8 5.28 -0.73 -2.27
C LEU A 8 3.97 -1.52 -2.28
N VAL A 9 3.14 -1.29 -3.29
CA VAL A 9 1.78 -1.83 -3.39
C VAL A 9 1.53 -2.47 -4.75
N ALA A 10 0.66 -3.47 -4.78
CA ALA A 10 0.34 -4.22 -5.98
C ALA A 10 -0.47 -3.37 -6.97
N HIS A 11 -1.58 -2.80 -6.52
CA HIS A 11 -2.55 -2.08 -7.34
C HIS A 11 -2.65 -0.61 -6.92
N SER A 12 -3.09 0.24 -7.85
CA SER A 12 -3.41 1.64 -7.54
C SER A 12 -4.78 1.72 -6.86
N ASP A 13 -4.79 2.04 -5.57
CA ASP A 13 -5.90 2.07 -4.60
C ASP A 13 -5.45 1.44 -3.27
N ASP A 14 -4.61 0.41 -3.33
CA ASP A 14 -4.04 -0.29 -2.18
C ASP A 14 -3.33 0.63 -1.19
N GLU A 15 -2.63 1.66 -1.69
CA GLU A 15 -1.95 2.65 -0.85
C GLU A 15 -2.97 3.43 -0.02
N ALA A 16 -4.09 3.82 -0.65
CA ALA A 16 -5.15 4.58 -0.02
C ALA A 16 -5.98 3.70 0.92
N LEU A 17 -6.23 2.44 0.55
CA LEU A 17 -6.93 1.43 1.34
C LEU A 17 -6.15 1.08 2.60
N GLY A 18 -4.89 0.68 2.45
CA GLY A 18 -4.05 0.17 3.52
C GLY A 18 -3.43 1.24 4.41
N CYS A 19 -2.87 2.31 3.83
CA CYS A 19 -2.00 3.23 4.58
C CYS A 19 -2.12 4.72 4.21
N GLY A 20 -3.18 5.14 3.50
CA GLY A 20 -3.33 6.51 3.02
C GLY A 20 -3.27 7.59 4.10
N GLY A 21 -3.82 7.31 5.30
CA GLY A 21 -3.71 8.24 6.43
C GLY A 21 -2.28 8.36 6.93
N THR A 22 -1.58 7.24 7.04
CA THR A 22 -0.17 7.17 7.48
C THR A 22 0.76 7.81 6.46
N ILE A 23 0.52 7.66 5.16
CA ILE A 23 1.21 8.40 4.09
C ILE A 23 1.06 9.90 4.30
N ALA A 24 -0.17 10.39 4.45
CA ALA A 24 -0.41 11.82 4.68
C ALA A 24 0.27 12.33 5.96
N LYS A 25 0.35 11.51 7.01
CA LYS A 25 1.06 11.83 8.25
C LYS A 25 2.58 11.95 8.05
N HIS A 26 3.18 11.05 7.27
CA HIS A 26 4.59 11.14 6.88
C HIS A 26 4.88 12.42 6.09
N ILE A 27 4.06 12.73 5.08
CA ILE A 27 4.19 13.96 4.29
C ILE A 27 4.10 15.21 5.17
N ARG A 28 3.12 15.28 6.09
CA ARG A 28 2.99 16.40 7.05
C ARG A 28 4.17 16.52 8.00
N SER A 29 4.84 15.40 8.31
CA SER A 29 6.03 15.37 9.17
C SER A 29 7.31 15.78 8.41
N GLY A 30 7.21 16.05 7.10
CA GLY A 30 8.34 16.41 6.26
C GLY A 30 9.15 15.22 5.76
N ASP A 31 8.63 13.99 5.89
CA ASP A 31 9.27 12.78 5.36
C ASP A 31 9.14 12.71 3.82
N HIS A 32 10.09 12.05 3.18
CA HIS A 32 10.10 11.81 1.75
C HIS A 32 9.46 10.45 1.43
N VAL A 33 8.21 10.46 0.97
CA VAL A 33 7.49 9.24 0.57
C VAL A 33 7.67 8.97 -0.93
N LYS A 34 8.11 7.76 -1.26
CA LYS A 34 8.10 7.20 -2.62
C LYS A 34 7.06 6.08 -2.70
N LEU A 35 6.15 6.16 -3.67
CA LEU A 35 5.18 5.11 -3.98
C LEU A 35 5.64 4.29 -5.18
N ILE A 36 5.53 2.97 -5.11
CA ILE A 36 5.67 2.09 -6.26
C ILE A 36 4.43 1.22 -6.36
N PHE A 37 3.74 1.34 -7.50
CA PHE A 37 2.61 0.50 -7.89
C PHE A 37 3.12 -0.58 -8.84
N MET A 38 2.91 -1.85 -8.52
CA MET A 38 3.47 -2.96 -9.30
C MET A 38 2.74 -3.17 -10.62
N THR A 39 1.43 -2.96 -10.66
CA THR A 39 0.61 -3.32 -11.82
C THR A 39 0.02 -2.11 -12.53
N ASN A 40 -0.39 -2.34 -13.77
CA ASN A 40 -1.14 -1.35 -14.55
C ASN A 40 -2.62 -1.24 -14.12
N GLY A 41 -3.11 -2.14 -13.25
CA GLY A 41 -4.45 -2.10 -12.65
C GLY A 41 -5.63 -2.41 -13.60
N VAL A 42 -5.38 -2.92 -14.80
CA VAL A 42 -6.42 -3.20 -15.82
C VAL A 42 -6.35 -4.60 -16.44
N GLY A 43 -5.21 -5.29 -16.33
CA GLY A 43 -4.92 -6.54 -17.06
C GLY A 43 -5.82 -7.75 -16.75
N SER A 44 -6.61 -7.71 -15.67
CA SER A 44 -7.53 -8.77 -15.26
C SER A 44 -8.95 -8.63 -15.85
N ARG A 45 -9.28 -7.47 -16.42
CA ARG A 45 -10.61 -7.17 -16.97
C ARG A 45 -10.62 -7.49 -18.47
N GLU A 46 -11.39 -8.50 -18.88
CA GLU A 46 -11.60 -8.75 -20.30
C GLU A 46 -12.17 -7.48 -20.98
N ASN A 47 -11.54 -7.04 -22.07
CA ASN A 47 -11.90 -5.85 -22.85
C ASN A 47 -11.71 -4.49 -22.15
N SER A 48 -10.75 -4.34 -21.23
CA SER A 48 -10.41 -3.02 -20.69
C SER A 48 -10.10 -2.03 -21.81
N SER A 49 -10.94 -1.01 -21.97
CA SER A 49 -10.75 0.01 -22.99
C SER A 49 -9.55 0.89 -22.67
N SER A 50 -8.98 1.56 -23.67
CA SER A 50 -7.93 2.57 -23.42
C SER A 50 -8.40 3.68 -22.47
N LEU A 51 -9.71 3.95 -22.43
CA LEU A 51 -10.33 4.92 -21.52
C LEU A 51 -10.24 4.48 -20.06
N GLU A 52 -10.50 3.21 -19.75
CA GLU A 52 -10.41 2.70 -18.36
C GLU A 52 -8.97 2.80 -17.82
N ILE A 53 -7.97 2.59 -18.68
CA ILE A 53 -6.55 2.76 -18.32
C ILE A 53 -6.26 4.23 -18.01
N GLU A 54 -6.73 5.14 -18.86
CA GLU A 54 -6.54 6.59 -18.66
C GLU A 54 -7.25 7.09 -17.40
N GLU A 55 -8.46 6.61 -17.14
CA GLU A 55 -9.24 6.93 -15.94
C GLU A 55 -8.51 6.43 -14.69
N ARG A 56 -8.03 5.19 -14.67
CA ARG A 56 -7.27 4.64 -13.54
C ARG A 56 -5.97 5.40 -13.27
N ASN A 57 -5.23 5.78 -14.32
CA ASN A 57 -4.03 6.60 -14.19
C ASN A 57 -4.34 8.01 -13.68
N SER A 58 -5.47 8.59 -14.11
CA SER A 58 -5.97 9.88 -13.63
C SER A 58 -6.32 9.81 -12.13
N SER A 59 -6.98 8.73 -11.71
CA SER A 59 -7.32 8.46 -10.31
C SER A 59 -6.08 8.30 -9.44
N LEU A 60 -5.10 7.53 -9.90
CA LEU A 60 -3.80 7.38 -9.22
C LEU A 60 -3.14 8.74 -8.99
N LYS A 61 -3.00 9.53 -10.05
CA LYS A 61 -2.38 10.85 -9.97
C LYS A 61 -3.10 11.77 -8.98
N LYS A 62 -4.44 11.82 -9.03
CA LYS A 62 -5.25 12.62 -8.10
C LYS A 62 -5.10 12.14 -6.65
N SER A 63 -5.06 10.82 -6.42
CA SER A 63 -4.81 10.25 -5.09
C SER A 63 -3.45 10.71 -4.54
N CYS A 64 -2.38 10.59 -5.33
CA CYS A 64 -1.05 11.06 -4.95
C CYS A 64 -1.03 12.57 -4.67
N GLU A 65 -1.69 13.39 -5.50
CA GLU A 65 -1.82 14.84 -5.29
C GLU A 65 -2.53 15.17 -3.96
N ILE A 66 -3.63 14.48 -3.64
CA ILE A 66 -4.38 14.67 -2.38
C ILE A 66 -3.54 14.28 -1.17
N LEU A 67 -2.79 13.17 -1.26
CA LEU A 67 -1.90 12.71 -0.19
C LEU A 67 -0.61 13.54 -0.09
N GLY A 68 -0.32 14.38 -1.09
CA GLY A 68 0.90 15.20 -1.18
C GLY A 68 2.15 14.43 -1.60
N VAL A 69 1.99 13.24 -2.21
CA VAL A 69 3.10 12.42 -2.72
C VAL A 69 3.53 12.94 -4.08
N LYS A 70 4.83 13.24 -4.22
CA LYS A 70 5.42 13.77 -5.46
C LYS A 70 6.32 12.77 -6.19
N ASP A 71 6.81 11.76 -5.50
CA ASP A 71 7.66 10.71 -6.07
C ASP A 71 6.86 9.41 -6.09
N TYR A 72 6.37 9.03 -7.26
CA TYR A 72 5.68 7.77 -7.46
C TYR A 72 5.99 7.20 -8.84
N VAL A 73 5.97 5.87 -8.93
CA VAL A 73 6.18 5.14 -10.19
C VAL A 73 5.15 4.02 -10.27
N GLN A 74 4.58 3.83 -11.45
CA GLN A 74 3.75 2.69 -11.78
C GLN A 74 4.51 1.79 -12.75
N LEU A 75 4.63 0.52 -12.39
CA LEU A 75 5.16 -0.55 -13.23
C LEU A 75 4.03 -1.16 -14.07
N ASN A 76 4.40 -1.94 -15.08
CA ASN A 76 3.45 -2.41 -16.09
C ASN A 76 3.14 -3.91 -16.00
N PHE A 77 3.34 -4.55 -14.84
CA PHE A 77 2.92 -5.94 -14.68
C PHE A 77 1.40 -6.07 -14.87
N GLU A 78 0.99 -7.17 -15.49
CA GLU A 78 -0.43 -7.47 -15.68
C GLU A 78 -1.11 -7.72 -14.34
N ASP A 79 -2.22 -7.01 -14.13
CA ASP A 79 -3.07 -7.13 -12.95
C ASP A 79 -3.61 -8.56 -12.75
N ASN A 80 -3.53 -9.05 -11.52
CA ASN A 80 -3.82 -10.42 -11.05
C ASN A 80 -3.06 -11.53 -11.79
N LYS A 81 -1.93 -11.20 -12.41
CA LYS A 81 -1.10 -12.14 -13.17
C LYS A 81 0.39 -11.99 -12.88
N MET A 82 0.78 -11.39 -11.76
CA MET A 82 2.20 -11.26 -11.43
C MET A 82 2.89 -12.62 -11.26
N ASP A 83 2.12 -13.69 -10.99
CA ASP A 83 2.61 -15.07 -10.90
C ASP A 83 3.03 -15.68 -12.25
N MET A 84 2.68 -15.04 -13.36
CA MET A 84 3.15 -15.41 -14.70
C MET A 84 4.63 -15.03 -14.94
N TYR A 85 5.16 -14.09 -14.16
CA TYR A 85 6.52 -13.61 -14.32
C TYR A 85 7.47 -14.31 -13.32
N PRO A 86 8.69 -14.69 -13.73
CA PRO A 86 9.70 -15.13 -12.78
C PRO A 86 9.95 -14.05 -11.73
N LEU A 87 9.87 -14.41 -10.44
CA LEU A 87 10.06 -13.48 -9.32
C LEU A 87 11.33 -12.64 -9.45
N LEU A 88 12.42 -13.22 -9.97
CA LEU A 88 13.68 -12.53 -10.19
C LEU A 88 13.55 -11.35 -11.17
N ASP A 89 12.71 -11.45 -12.19
CA ASP A 89 12.53 -10.39 -13.18
C ASP A 89 11.72 -9.23 -12.60
N ILE A 90 10.70 -9.54 -11.79
CA ILE A 90 9.97 -8.54 -10.99
C ILE A 90 10.93 -7.80 -10.06
N ILE A 91 11.79 -8.54 -9.35
CA ILE A 91 12.80 -7.98 -8.44
C ILE A 91 13.75 -7.02 -9.17
N LYS A 92 14.23 -7.39 -10.36
CA LYS A 92 15.15 -6.54 -11.15
C LYS A 92 14.48 -5.23 -11.55
N GLU A 93 13.21 -5.27 -11.94
CA GLU A 93 12.46 -4.08 -12.34
C GLU A 93 12.27 -3.11 -11.16
N VAL A 94 11.83 -3.61 -10.01
CA VAL A 94 11.69 -2.80 -8.79
C VAL A 94 13.05 -2.26 -8.33
N SER A 95 14.10 -3.08 -8.36
CA SER A 95 15.47 -2.64 -8.00
C SER A 95 15.99 -1.53 -8.92
N SER A 96 15.61 -1.54 -10.20
CA SER A 96 15.96 -0.49 -11.16
C SER A 96 15.30 0.84 -10.78
N VAL A 97 14.01 0.82 -10.43
CA VAL A 97 13.27 2.02 -9.99
C VAL A 97 13.76 2.57 -8.65
N LEU A 98 14.24 1.69 -7.76
CA LEU A 98 14.81 2.07 -6.47
C LEU A 98 16.26 2.58 -6.56
N LYS A 99 16.90 2.53 -7.72
CA LYS A 99 18.31 2.94 -7.85
C LYS A 99 18.49 4.39 -7.41
N GLY A 100 19.31 4.60 -6.37
CA GLY A 100 19.57 5.91 -5.78
C GLY A 100 18.54 6.35 -4.73
N TYR A 101 17.58 5.48 -4.38
CA TYR A 101 16.62 5.69 -3.31
C TYR A 101 16.79 4.62 -2.23
N ASP A 102 17.40 5.01 -1.11
CA ASP A 102 17.65 4.14 0.04
C ASP A 102 16.61 4.41 1.15
N PRO A 103 15.49 3.66 1.20
CA PRO A 103 14.47 3.85 2.23
C PRO A 103 14.97 3.40 3.62
N GLU A 104 14.40 4.00 4.66
CA GLU A 104 14.61 3.61 6.05
C GLU A 104 13.42 2.80 6.60
N LEU A 105 12.21 3.15 6.13
CA LEU A 105 10.96 2.53 6.51
C LEU A 105 10.18 2.12 5.25
N ILE A 106 9.61 0.92 5.28
CA ILE A 106 8.82 0.37 4.17
C ILE A 106 7.42 -0.01 4.65
N TYR A 107 6.41 0.30 3.83
CA TYR A 107 5.07 -0.25 3.95
C TYR A 107 4.76 -1.14 2.74
N THR A 108 4.23 -2.33 2.98
CA THR A 108 3.77 -3.23 1.91
C THR A 108 2.65 -4.15 2.39
N HIS A 109 2.21 -5.07 1.53
CA HIS A 109 1.12 -6.01 1.80
C HIS A 109 1.48 -7.06 2.86
N HIS A 110 0.48 -7.53 3.61
CA HIS A 110 0.61 -8.70 4.49
C HIS A 110 0.90 -9.98 3.68
N SER A 111 1.72 -10.88 4.22
CA SER A 111 2.18 -12.09 3.52
C SER A 111 1.06 -13.08 3.21
N SER A 112 0.10 -13.22 4.12
CA SER A 112 -1.06 -14.09 3.95
C SER A 112 -2.26 -13.26 3.49
N ASP A 113 -2.15 -12.71 2.29
CA ASP A 113 -3.25 -12.02 1.61
C ASP A 113 -3.91 -12.95 0.58
N LEU A 114 -5.22 -12.80 0.33
CA LEU A 114 -5.94 -13.59 -0.67
C LEU A 114 -5.47 -13.29 -2.10
N ASN A 115 -5.11 -12.04 -2.40
CA ASN A 115 -4.69 -11.61 -3.72
C ASN A 115 -3.25 -12.07 -4.03
N VAL A 116 -3.04 -12.66 -5.21
CA VAL A 116 -1.73 -13.20 -5.61
C VAL A 116 -0.67 -12.13 -5.80
N ASP A 117 -1.04 -10.98 -6.37
CA ASP A 117 -0.11 -9.87 -6.58
C ASP A 117 0.30 -9.23 -5.25
N HIS A 118 -0.60 -9.21 -4.25
CA HIS A 118 -0.26 -8.73 -2.90
C HIS A 118 0.84 -9.60 -2.28
N ARG A 119 0.69 -10.93 -2.37
CA ARG A 119 1.70 -11.88 -1.87
C ARG A 119 3.03 -11.75 -2.62
N ILE A 120 2.99 -11.62 -3.95
CA ILE A 120 4.22 -11.45 -4.75
C ILE A 120 4.89 -10.11 -4.42
N THR A 121 4.11 -9.03 -4.26
CA THR A 121 4.64 -7.72 -3.85
C THR A 121 5.32 -7.79 -2.49
N HIS A 122 4.73 -8.52 -1.54
CA HIS A 122 5.37 -8.83 -0.26
C HIS A 122 6.69 -9.57 -0.45
N ASP A 123 6.71 -10.66 -1.22
CA ASP A 123 7.92 -11.46 -1.46
C ASP A 123 9.03 -10.66 -2.14
N VAL A 124 8.68 -9.81 -3.11
CA VAL A 124 9.62 -8.87 -3.77
C VAL A 124 10.22 -7.92 -2.74
N CYS A 125 9.39 -7.30 -1.89
CA CYS A 125 9.84 -6.40 -0.83
C CYS A 125 10.87 -7.08 0.07
N PHE A 126 10.52 -8.23 0.63
CA PHE A 126 11.38 -8.94 1.58
C PHE A 126 12.66 -9.48 0.91
N THR A 127 12.60 -9.82 -0.37
CA THR A 127 13.77 -10.29 -1.13
C THR A 127 14.75 -9.17 -1.46
N ILE A 128 14.26 -8.01 -1.89
CA ILE A 128 15.09 -6.82 -2.16
C ILE A 128 15.74 -6.34 -0.86
N PHE A 129 14.94 -6.21 0.18
CA PHE A 129 15.37 -5.65 1.47
C PHE A 129 15.74 -6.75 2.48
N ARG A 130 16.43 -7.79 2.02
CA ARG A 130 17.05 -8.76 2.94
C ARG A 130 18.02 -8.02 3.88
N PRO A 131 18.12 -8.43 5.16
CA PRO A 131 19.00 -7.76 6.10
C PRO A 131 20.46 -8.05 5.71
N GLN A 132 21.11 -7.06 5.11
CA GLN A 132 22.52 -7.08 4.75
C GLN A 132 23.28 -6.04 5.59
N PRO A 133 24.59 -6.22 5.83
CA PRO A 133 25.41 -5.18 6.43
C PRO A 133 25.22 -3.84 5.71
N PHE A 134 25.14 -2.74 6.48
CA PHE A 134 24.97 -1.37 5.97
C PHE A 134 23.66 -1.07 5.22
N CYS A 135 22.68 -1.98 5.21
CA CYS A 135 21.34 -1.66 4.68
C CYS A 135 20.72 -0.49 5.46
N SER A 136 20.13 0.47 4.73
CA SER A 136 19.43 1.63 5.28
C SER A 136 18.09 1.28 5.92
N VAL A 137 17.44 0.22 5.44
CA VAL A 137 16.13 -0.20 5.92
C VAL A 137 16.24 -0.72 7.34
N VAL A 138 15.73 0.07 8.27
CA VAL A 138 15.65 -0.27 9.68
C VAL A 138 14.29 -0.83 10.05
N GLU A 139 13.25 -0.60 9.24
CA GLU A 139 11.89 -1.04 9.56
C GLU A 139 11.07 -1.44 8.33
N ILE A 140 10.36 -2.58 8.41
CA ILE A 140 9.36 -3.01 7.43
C ILE A 140 8.04 -3.26 8.15
N ARG A 141 6.98 -2.63 7.65
CA ARG A 141 5.61 -2.73 8.13
C ARG A 141 4.73 -3.33 7.05
N THR A 142 3.84 -4.23 7.44
CA THR A 142 2.80 -4.75 6.56
C THR A 142 1.42 -4.26 6.98
N PHE A 143 0.52 -4.06 6.03
CA PHE A 143 -0.85 -3.60 6.28
C PHE A 143 -1.88 -4.59 5.74
N GLU A 144 -3.13 -4.42 6.19
CA GLU A 144 -4.30 -5.13 5.67
C GLU A 144 -4.99 -4.34 4.56
N VAL A 145 -5.56 -5.06 3.59
CA VAL A 145 -6.41 -4.53 2.53
C VAL A 145 -7.84 -5.05 2.73
N PRO A 146 -8.84 -4.15 2.88
CA PRO A 146 -10.24 -4.53 2.90
C PRO A 146 -10.61 -5.34 1.65
N SER A 147 -11.43 -6.39 1.86
CA SER A 147 -11.81 -7.38 0.84
C SER A 147 -10.66 -8.18 0.23
N SER A 148 -9.54 -8.33 0.95
CA SER A 148 -8.50 -9.26 0.56
C SER A 148 -7.88 -9.95 1.77
N THR A 149 -7.18 -9.20 2.62
CA THR A 149 -6.46 -9.77 3.76
C THR A 149 -7.39 -10.53 4.71
N HIS A 150 -8.61 -10.05 4.96
CA HIS A 150 -9.55 -10.70 5.87
C HIS A 150 -10.19 -11.98 5.32
N TRP A 151 -10.09 -12.22 4.01
CA TRP A 151 -10.63 -13.40 3.34
C TRP A 151 -9.57 -14.48 3.11
N ASN A 152 -8.34 -14.22 3.55
CA ASN A 152 -7.28 -15.21 3.48
C ASN A 152 -7.59 -16.42 4.39
N THR A 153 -7.11 -17.60 4.00
CA THR A 153 -7.26 -18.85 4.76
C THR A 153 -5.99 -19.27 5.51
N GLY A 154 -4.91 -18.51 5.36
CA GLY A 154 -3.64 -18.73 6.03
C GLY A 154 -3.57 -18.01 7.37
N SER A 155 -2.48 -17.28 7.62
CA SER A 155 -2.31 -16.55 8.87
C SER A 155 -3.22 -15.32 8.93
N SER A 156 -3.88 -15.15 10.08
CA SER A 156 -4.67 -13.96 10.35
C SER A 156 -3.79 -12.73 10.54
N PHE A 157 -4.22 -11.60 9.98
CA PHE A 157 -3.57 -10.31 10.24
C PHE A 157 -3.74 -9.92 11.70
N THR A 158 -2.61 -9.84 12.42
CA THR A 158 -2.56 -9.57 13.86
C THR A 158 -1.71 -8.31 14.11
N PRO A 159 -2.29 -7.11 13.97
CA PRO A 159 -1.51 -5.88 14.02
C PRO A 159 -0.91 -5.65 15.41
N ASN A 160 0.33 -5.16 15.42
CA ASN A 160 1.08 -4.80 16.63
C ASN A 160 1.48 -3.32 16.67
N LEU A 161 1.10 -2.56 15.64
CA LEU A 161 1.30 -1.12 15.53
C LEU A 161 0.01 -0.46 15.04
N PHE A 162 -0.33 0.65 15.68
CA PHE A 162 -1.51 1.45 15.33
C PHE A 162 -1.09 2.90 15.17
N VAL A 163 -1.37 3.47 14.01
CA VAL A 163 -1.04 4.87 13.71
C VAL A 163 -2.31 5.68 13.83
N ASP A 164 -2.34 6.62 14.79
CA ASP A 164 -3.42 7.60 14.87
C ASP A 164 -3.48 8.43 13.57
N ILE A 165 -4.63 8.35 12.90
CA ILE A 165 -4.91 9.07 11.65
C ILE A 165 -6.04 10.09 11.82
N LYS A 166 -6.50 10.41 13.03
CA LYS A 166 -7.61 11.34 13.26
C LYS A 166 -7.47 12.64 12.46
N GLU A 167 -6.31 13.29 12.54
CA GLU A 167 -6.05 14.58 11.88
C GLU A 167 -5.90 14.52 10.36
N VAL A 168 -5.70 13.33 9.80
CA VAL A 168 -5.45 13.08 8.37
C VAL A 168 -6.51 12.17 7.74
N LYS A 169 -7.52 11.73 8.51
CA LYS A 169 -8.60 10.84 8.09
C LYS A 169 -9.29 11.38 6.83
N GLU A 170 -9.56 12.68 6.78
CA GLU A 170 -10.19 13.29 5.61
C GLU A 170 -9.34 13.18 4.34
N LEU A 171 -8.00 13.25 4.45
CA LEU A 171 -7.11 13.08 3.30
C LEU A 171 -7.15 11.64 2.79
N LYS A 172 -7.13 10.64 3.69
CA LYS A 172 -7.34 9.23 3.34
C LYS A 172 -8.66 9.02 2.61
N MET A 173 -9.75 9.58 3.13
CA MET A 173 -11.07 9.41 2.49
C MET A 173 -11.17 10.14 1.15
N LYS A 174 -10.53 11.31 1.01
CA LYS A 174 -10.48 12.04 -0.28
C LYS A 174 -9.63 11.31 -1.31
N SER A 175 -8.51 10.69 -0.92
CA SER A 175 -7.69 9.90 -1.84
C SER A 175 -8.41 8.63 -2.31
N LEU A 176 -9.13 7.95 -1.40
CA LEU A 176 -9.99 6.81 -1.75
C LEU A 176 -11.08 7.18 -2.76
N LYS A 177 -11.67 8.38 -2.63
CA LYS A 177 -12.68 8.88 -3.59
C LYS A 177 -12.16 9.06 -5.01
N CYS A 178 -10.84 9.14 -5.21
CA CYS A 178 -10.29 9.14 -6.56
C CYS A 178 -10.51 7.80 -7.26
N TYR A 179 -10.62 6.70 -6.51
CA TYR A 179 -10.82 5.35 -7.01
C TYR A 179 -12.28 4.89 -6.83
N ASP A 180 -13.26 5.79 -7.04
CA ASP A 180 -14.68 5.52 -6.78
C ASP A 180 -15.20 4.27 -7.52
N GLU A 181 -14.67 3.98 -8.71
CA GLU A 181 -15.01 2.80 -9.51
C GLU A 181 -14.58 1.47 -8.86
N GLU A 182 -13.58 1.49 -7.99
CA GLU A 182 -13.11 0.34 -7.21
C GLU A 182 -13.90 0.16 -5.91
N ILE A 183 -14.64 1.19 -5.50
CA ILE A 183 -15.47 1.17 -4.30
C ILE A 183 -16.77 0.42 -4.60
N ARG A 184 -17.23 -0.35 -3.62
CA ARG A 184 -18.46 -1.15 -3.70
C ARG A 184 -19.51 -0.62 -2.73
N GLU A 185 -20.77 -0.91 -2.99
CA GLU A 185 -21.85 -0.57 -2.06
C GLU A 185 -21.73 -1.34 -0.74
N PHE A 186 -22.19 -0.73 0.35
CA PHE A 186 -22.32 -1.41 1.63
C PHE A 186 -23.36 -2.55 1.49
N PRO A 187 -23.10 -3.79 2.00
CA PRO A 187 -22.20 -4.16 3.10
C PRO A 187 -20.80 -4.63 2.69
N HIS A 188 -20.32 -4.34 1.47
CA HIS A 188 -18.98 -4.76 1.06
C HIS A 188 -17.87 -4.11 1.91
N ALA A 189 -16.79 -4.85 2.20
CA ALA A 189 -15.68 -4.37 3.05
C ALA A 189 -14.95 -3.15 2.46
N ARG A 190 -14.86 -3.04 1.13
CA ARG A 190 -14.34 -1.85 0.41
C ARG A 190 -15.33 -0.68 0.29
N SER A 191 -16.55 -0.78 0.82
CA SER A 191 -17.45 0.37 0.83
C SER A 191 -16.89 1.51 1.68
N TYR A 192 -17.23 2.77 1.38
CA TYR A 192 -16.81 3.91 2.20
C TYR A 192 -17.14 3.71 3.69
N ARG A 193 -18.34 3.19 3.98
CA ARG A 193 -18.76 2.85 5.33
C ARG A 193 -17.93 1.71 5.93
N GLY A 194 -17.60 0.69 5.15
CA GLY A 194 -16.77 -0.44 5.58
C GLY A 194 -15.36 0.02 5.96
N ILE A 195 -14.72 0.81 5.10
CA ILE A 195 -13.38 1.36 5.33
C ILE A 195 -13.37 2.31 6.54
N GLU A 196 -14.37 3.20 6.65
CA GLU A 196 -14.50 4.07 7.82
C GLU A 196 -14.72 3.27 9.11
N SER A 197 -15.54 2.23 9.06
CA SER A 197 -15.77 1.35 10.21
C SER A 197 -14.49 0.64 10.64
N LEU A 198 -13.65 0.20 9.68
CA LEU A 198 -12.38 -0.46 9.97
C LEU A 198 -11.43 0.47 10.73
N ILE A 199 -11.21 1.69 10.26
CA ILE A 199 -10.29 2.61 10.93
C ILE A 199 -10.78 3.05 12.32
N VAL A 200 -12.11 3.16 12.50
CA VAL A 200 -12.71 3.44 13.82
C VAL A 200 -12.55 2.23 14.73
N PHE A 201 -12.81 1.02 14.24
CA PHE A 201 -12.60 -0.21 15.00
C PHE A 201 -11.15 -0.33 15.46
N ARG A 202 -10.18 -0.25 14.54
CA ARG A 202 -8.74 -0.27 14.87
C ARG A 202 -8.37 0.80 15.88
N GLY A 203 -8.85 2.03 15.71
CA GLY A 203 -8.65 3.12 16.68
C GLY A 203 -9.17 2.75 18.07
N SER A 204 -10.44 2.35 18.16
CA SER A 204 -11.09 2.05 19.43
C SER A 204 -10.46 0.89 20.20
N THR A 205 -9.85 -0.08 19.50
CA THR A 205 -9.12 -1.18 20.17
C THR A 205 -7.89 -0.73 20.93
N VAL A 206 -7.37 0.47 20.65
CA VAL A 206 -6.19 1.05 21.31
C VAL A 206 -6.45 2.45 21.91
N GLY A 207 -7.72 2.82 22.09
CA GLY A 207 -8.09 4.09 22.72
C GLY A 207 -7.94 5.34 21.83
N LEU A 208 -8.00 5.18 20.51
CA LEU A 208 -7.97 6.27 19.52
C LEU A 208 -9.29 6.38 18.77
N GLU A 209 -9.58 7.55 18.18
CA GLU A 209 -10.80 7.76 17.38
C GLU A 209 -10.73 7.08 16.01
N ALA A 210 -9.55 7.08 15.38
CA ALA A 210 -9.31 6.42 14.10
C ALA A 210 -7.83 6.03 13.98
N ALA A 211 -7.56 4.78 13.62
CA ALA A 211 -6.20 4.31 13.38
C ALA A 211 -6.10 3.42 12.15
N GLU A 212 -4.96 3.50 11.46
CA GLU A 212 -4.50 2.44 10.56
C GLU A 212 -3.63 1.46 11.35
N ALA A 213 -3.79 0.18 11.06
CA ALA A 213 -3.14 -0.89 11.79
C ALA A 213 -2.10 -1.59 10.91
N PHE A 214 -0.98 -1.97 11.51
CA PHE A 214 0.18 -2.56 10.83
C PHE A 214 0.77 -3.70 11.65
N CYS A 215 1.44 -4.63 10.99
CA CYS A 215 2.41 -5.52 11.61
C CYS A 215 3.82 -4.97 11.36
N ILE A 216 4.58 -4.71 12.41
CA ILE A 216 6.03 -4.52 12.32
C ILE A 216 6.64 -5.91 12.13
N GLU A 217 7.09 -6.21 10.92
CA GLU A 217 7.71 -7.50 10.57
C GLU A 217 9.20 -7.50 10.90
N ARG A 218 9.83 -6.33 10.85
CA ARG A 218 11.23 -6.14 11.23
C ARG A 218 11.45 -4.72 11.70
N LYS A 219 12.15 -4.55 12.82
CA LYS A 219 12.66 -3.28 13.32
C LYS A 219 14.07 -3.46 13.87
N ILE A 220 14.98 -2.56 13.52
CA ILE A 220 16.38 -2.56 13.97
C ILE A 220 16.65 -1.25 14.70
N GLU A 221 17.18 -1.33 15.91
CA GLU A 221 17.66 -0.19 16.67
C GLU A 221 19.20 -0.19 16.62
N ARG A 222 19.79 0.93 16.17
CA ARG A 222 21.24 1.11 15.98
C ARG A 222 21.73 2.28 16.81
#